data_AF-A0A3R7P6S7-F1
#
_entry.id   AF-A0A3R7P6S7-F1
#
_cell.length_a   1.000
_cell.length_b   1.000
_cell.length_c   1.000
_cell.angle_alpha   90.00
_cell.angle_beta   90.00
_cell.angle_gamma   90.00
#
_symmetry.space_group_name_H-M   'P 1'
#
loop_
_entity.id
_entity.type
_entity.pdbx_description
1 polymer ?
#
loop_
_entity_poly.entity_id
_entity_poly.type
_entity_poly.pdbx_seq_one_letter_code
_entity_poly.pdbx_strand_id
1 'polypeptide(L)'
;MDKLKMEPSEVCVVCLSELEENVAQMPGCGHKFHVCCLINVVQYDTRCPVCRQIGEGVVSRQPDMVITTSSISTGTADFMTDVDSEYERVWRRYAARRRRLLRQRHDLKHEMETLKSIRNDMRQNMNDLEKAYQRGCKTVWRTDTDVVTHKKKLSTLRRKELRLSRKLSDQLETILGPEP
;
A
#
# COMPACT_ATOMS: atom_id res chain seq x y z
N MET A 1 -18.93 -19.58 24.70
CA MET A 1 -18.47 -19.06 23.40
C MET A 1 -16.97 -19.28 23.36
N ASP A 2 -16.59 -20.26 22.57
CA ASP A 2 -15.32 -20.96 22.63
C ASP A 2 -14.13 -20.07 22.29
N LYS A 3 -13.09 -20.23 23.13
CA LYS A 3 -11.76 -19.69 22.88
C LYS A 3 -11.19 -20.41 21.66
N LEU A 4 -11.28 -19.81 20.46
CA LEU A 4 -10.39 -20.18 19.36
C LEU A 4 -8.97 -19.73 19.73
N LYS A 5 -8.26 -20.59 20.45
CA LYS A 5 -6.81 -20.62 20.40
C LYS A 5 -6.45 -21.07 18.98
N MET A 6 -6.13 -20.11 18.12
CA MET A 6 -5.44 -20.44 16.87
C MET A 6 -4.02 -20.87 17.26
N GLU A 7 -3.68 -22.10 16.89
CA GLU A 7 -2.32 -22.66 16.96
C GLU A 7 -1.30 -21.69 16.34
N PRO A 8 -0.05 -21.65 16.83
CA PRO A 8 0.96 -20.74 16.32
C PRO A 8 1.19 -21.02 14.83
N SER A 9 0.71 -20.13 13.96
CA SER A 9 0.96 -20.26 12.53
C SER A 9 2.47 -20.17 12.29
N GLU A 10 3.06 -21.22 11.73
CA GLU A 10 4.45 -21.22 11.26
C GLU A 10 4.64 -20.35 9.99
N VAL A 11 3.59 -19.65 9.57
CA VAL A 11 3.56 -18.77 8.42
C VAL A 11 3.29 -17.34 8.89
N CYS A 12 4.07 -16.39 8.37
CA CYS A 12 3.88 -14.97 8.60
C CYS A 12 2.67 -14.49 7.78
N VAL A 13 1.59 -14.06 8.42
CA VAL A 13 0.38 -13.59 7.70
C VAL A 13 0.58 -12.30 6.89
N VAL A 14 1.71 -11.61 7.08
CA VAL A 14 2.02 -10.36 6.37
C VAL A 14 2.64 -10.63 5.01
N CYS A 15 3.58 -11.58 4.92
CA CYS A 15 4.25 -11.93 3.66
C CYS A 15 3.88 -13.33 3.13
N LEU A 16 3.04 -14.06 3.86
CA LEU A 16 2.57 -15.42 3.56
C LEU A 16 3.70 -16.45 3.39
N SER A 17 4.87 -16.22 3.99
CA SER A 17 6.04 -17.11 3.96
C SER A 17 6.31 -17.73 5.33
N GLU A 18 7.02 -18.86 5.35
CA GLU A 18 7.39 -19.60 6.57
C GLU A 18 8.25 -18.75 7.55
N LEU A 19 8.03 -18.95 8.85
CA LEU A 19 8.70 -18.27 9.95
C LEU A 19 9.97 -19.03 10.36
N GLU A 20 10.97 -19.05 9.49
CA GLU A 20 12.22 -19.79 9.71
C GLU A 20 13.25 -19.02 10.55
N GLU A 21 13.48 -17.74 10.27
CA GLU A 21 14.47 -16.89 10.96
C GLU A 21 13.97 -15.46 11.16
N ASN A 22 14.53 -14.76 12.16
CA ASN A 22 14.20 -13.37 12.50
C ASN A 22 12.69 -13.17 12.75
N VAL A 23 12.17 -13.85 13.76
CA VAL A 23 10.77 -13.79 14.17
C VAL A 23 10.62 -12.93 15.42
N ALA A 24 9.66 -12.01 15.41
CA ALA A 24 9.24 -11.25 16.58
C ALA A 24 7.78 -11.57 16.93
N GLN A 25 7.45 -11.40 18.21
CA GLN A 25 6.09 -11.52 18.71
C GLN A 25 5.50 -10.12 18.92
N MET A 26 4.22 -9.96 18.59
CA MET A 26 3.47 -8.76 18.91
C MET A 26 3.34 -8.64 20.44
N PRO A 27 3.74 -7.50 21.05
CA PRO A 27 3.50 -7.24 22.46
C PRO A 27 2.02 -7.31 22.82
N GLY A 28 1.67 -7.90 23.96
CA GLY A 28 0.29 -8.06 24.44
C GLY A 28 -0.41 -9.34 23.95
N CYS A 29 -0.38 -9.66 22.65
CA CYS A 29 -1.10 -10.83 22.11
C CYS A 29 -0.23 -12.01 21.68
N GLY A 30 1.09 -11.83 21.54
CA GLY A 30 2.05 -12.93 21.30
C GLY A 30 2.08 -13.53 19.88
N HIS A 31 1.24 -13.06 18.94
CA HIS A 31 1.28 -13.50 17.54
C HIS A 31 2.64 -13.23 16.87
N LYS A 32 3.13 -14.20 16.09
CA LYS A 32 4.48 -14.20 15.50
C LYS A 32 4.48 -13.68 14.06
N PHE A 33 5.53 -12.93 13.73
CA PHE A 33 5.77 -12.35 12.40
C PHE A 33 7.28 -12.26 12.15
N HIS A 34 7.73 -12.14 10.90
CA HIS A 34 9.11 -11.72 10.67
C HIS A 34 9.34 -10.32 11.26
N VAL A 35 10.50 -10.05 11.85
CA VAL A 35 10.84 -8.75 12.45
C VAL A 35 10.56 -7.59 11.49
N CYS A 36 10.98 -7.71 10.23
CA CYS A 36 10.74 -6.69 9.21
C CYS A 36 9.24 -6.52 8.89
N CYS A 37 8.49 -7.62 8.85
CA CYS A 37 7.05 -7.58 8.61
C CYS A 37 6.31 -6.91 9.77
N LEU A 38 6.67 -7.25 11.01
CA LEU A 38 6.10 -6.65 12.20
C LEU A 38 6.37 -5.14 12.22
N ILE A 39 7.63 -4.73 12.03
CA ILE A 39 8.03 -3.31 12.00
C ILE A 39 7.24 -2.55 10.93
N ASN A 40 7.12 -3.11 9.73
CA ASN A 40 6.37 -2.47 8.65
C ASN A 40 4.89 -2.29 9.01
N VAL A 41 4.24 -3.31 9.57
CA VAL A 41 2.81 -3.20 9.90
C VAL A 41 2.58 -2.19 11.02
N VAL A 42 3.37 -2.24 12.10
CA VAL A 42 3.18 -1.34 13.25
C VAL A 42 3.51 0.12 12.96
N GLN A 43 4.22 0.41 11.86
CA GLN A 43 4.37 1.77 11.35
C GLN A 43 3.05 2.37 10.82
N TYR A 44 2.12 1.53 10.35
CA TYR A 44 0.83 1.99 9.81
C TYR A 44 -0.33 1.79 10.80
N ASP A 45 -0.36 0.67 11.50
CA ASP A 45 -1.42 0.34 12.46
C ASP A 45 -0.82 -0.45 13.63
N THR A 46 -0.99 0.06 14.86
CA THR A 46 -0.45 -0.58 16.08
C THR A 46 -1.23 -1.82 16.49
N ARG A 47 -2.32 -2.15 15.78
CA ARG A 47 -3.11 -3.35 16.02
C ARG A 47 -2.49 -4.57 15.39
N CYS A 48 -2.51 -5.69 16.10
CA CYS A 48 -2.06 -6.97 15.60
C CYS A 48 -2.83 -7.38 14.33
N PRO A 49 -2.16 -7.74 13.22
CA PRO A 49 -2.82 -8.22 12.00
C PRO A 49 -3.71 -9.45 12.18
N VAL A 50 -3.46 -10.24 13.23
CA VAL A 50 -4.19 -11.49 13.49
C VAL A 50 -5.42 -11.22 14.35
N CYS A 51 -5.25 -10.65 15.55
CA CYS A 51 -6.35 -10.50 16.51
C CYS A 51 -6.85 -9.06 16.68
N ARG A 52 -6.23 -8.09 16.00
CA ARG A 52 -6.53 -6.65 16.08
C ARG A 52 -6.37 -6.01 17.46
N GLN A 53 -5.77 -6.72 18.41
CA GLN A 53 -5.43 -6.18 19.73
C GLN A 53 -4.30 -5.15 19.59
N ILE A 54 -4.41 -4.02 20.27
CA ILE A 54 -3.39 -2.97 20.26
C ILE A 54 -2.13 -3.49 20.94
N GLY A 55 -0.98 -3.32 20.29
CA GLY A 55 0.31 -3.69 20.88
C GLY A 55 0.64 -2.86 22.11
N GLU A 56 0.83 -3.51 23.25
CA GLU A 56 1.27 -2.84 24.47
C GLU A 56 2.66 -2.20 24.27
N GLY A 57 2.76 -0.88 24.45
CA GLY A 57 4.01 -0.15 24.25
C GLY A 57 4.41 0.07 22.78
N VAL A 58 3.56 -0.31 21.81
CA VAL A 58 3.81 -0.07 20.39
C VAL A 58 3.23 1.29 19.98
N VAL A 59 4.10 2.27 19.75
CA VAL A 59 3.72 3.60 19.22
C VAL A 59 3.85 3.62 17.69
N SER A 60 2.79 4.05 16.99
CA SER A 60 2.83 4.26 15.54
C SER A 60 3.76 5.42 15.21
N ARG A 61 4.73 5.21 14.30
CA ARG A 61 5.62 6.27 13.78
C ARG A 61 5.05 6.91 12.49
N GLN A 62 3.75 7.20 12.44
CA GLN A 62 3.18 7.97 11.33
C GLN A 62 3.69 9.43 11.40
N PRO A 63 4.26 10.00 10.32
CA PRO A 63 4.57 11.43 10.25
C PRO A 63 3.35 12.35 10.18
N ASP A 64 2.12 11.87 9.95
CA ASP A 64 0.96 12.75 9.67
C ASP A 64 -0.35 12.32 10.36
N MET A 65 -0.32 12.16 11.69
CA MET A 65 -1.54 12.40 12.47
C MET A 65 -1.21 13.36 13.60
N VAL A 66 -1.77 14.57 13.49
CA VAL A 66 -1.93 15.49 14.60
C VAL A 66 -2.78 14.78 15.65
N ILE A 67 -2.13 14.08 16.57
CA ILE A 67 -2.78 13.66 17.80
C ILE A 67 -2.94 14.95 18.59
N THR A 68 -4.17 15.50 18.63
CA THR A 68 -4.58 16.46 19.66
C THR A 68 -4.49 15.78 21.02
N THR A 69 -3.26 15.63 21.50
CA THR A 69 -2.91 15.27 22.88
C THR A 69 -3.02 16.54 23.70
N SER A 70 -4.24 17.00 23.94
CA SER A 70 -4.49 18.17 24.78
C SER A 70 -4.20 17.92 26.28
N SER A 71 -3.35 16.95 26.64
CA SER A 71 -3.08 16.64 28.04
C SER A 71 -1.78 15.87 28.36
N ILE A 72 -0.73 15.93 27.52
CA ILE A 72 0.61 15.53 27.97
C ILE A 72 1.54 16.75 27.86
N SER A 73 1.67 17.44 28.99
CA SER A 73 2.52 18.61 29.15
C SER A 73 4.01 18.22 29.17
N THR A 74 4.76 18.84 28.25
CA THR A 74 6.18 19.27 28.38
C THR A 74 7.22 18.19 28.71
N GLY A 75 7.85 17.60 27.67
CA GLY A 75 9.15 16.91 27.83
C GLY A 75 9.61 15.99 26.69
N THR A 76 8.72 15.55 25.78
CA THR A 76 9.05 14.48 24.82
C THR A 76 9.51 14.95 23.44
N ALA A 77 9.24 16.22 23.07
CA ALA A 77 9.60 16.74 21.74
C ALA A 77 11.12 16.82 21.53
N ASP A 78 11.88 17.33 22.52
CA ASP A 78 13.34 17.46 22.43
C ASP A 78 14.06 16.10 22.39
N PHE A 79 13.54 15.10 23.10
CA PHE A 79 14.10 13.74 23.12
C PHE A 79 13.88 13.00 21.78
N MET A 80 12.72 13.17 21.14
CA MET A 80 12.43 12.52 19.85
C MET A 80 13.30 13.08 18.71
N THR A 81 13.60 14.38 18.71
CA THR A 81 14.47 14.99 17.69
C THR A 81 15.93 14.55 17.80
N ASP A 82 16.43 14.27 19.02
CA ASP A 82 17.81 13.82 19.23
C ASP A 82 18.03 12.35 18.82
N VAL A 83 17.03 11.49 19.07
CA VAL A 83 17.05 10.08 18.67
C VAL A 83 17.00 9.92 17.14
N ASP A 84 16.15 10.69 16.44
CA ASP A 84 16.12 10.67 14.97
C ASP A 84 17.43 11.21 14.37
N SER A 85 18.04 12.21 15.00
CA SER A 85 19.35 12.77 14.61
C SER A 85 20.51 11.77 14.80
N GLU A 86 20.53 11.02 15.90
CA GLU A 86 21.48 9.93 16.16
C GLU A 86 21.29 8.79 15.15
N TYR A 87 20.05 8.35 14.91
CA TYR A 87 19.74 7.31 13.93
C TYR A 87 20.23 7.69 12.53
N GLU A 88 19.93 8.90 12.06
CA GLU A 88 20.41 9.38 10.78
C GLU A 88 21.94 9.43 10.68
N ARG A 89 22.61 9.83 11.76
CA ARG A 89 24.08 9.91 11.83
C ARG A 89 24.71 8.52 11.73
N VAL A 90 24.17 7.54 12.46
CA VAL A 90 24.60 6.14 12.40
C VAL A 90 24.34 5.58 11.00
N TRP A 91 23.16 5.83 10.43
CA TRP A 91 22.82 5.39 9.07
C TRP A 91 23.73 6.02 8.02
N ARG A 92 24.05 7.31 8.13
CA ARG A 92 25.00 7.99 7.24
C ARG A 92 26.39 7.33 7.27
N ARG A 93 26.91 7.01 8.46
CA ARG A 93 28.19 6.29 8.62
C ARG A 93 28.13 4.90 8.00
N TYR A 94 27.07 4.14 8.27
CA TYR A 94 26.85 2.82 7.68
C TYR A 94 26.79 2.90 6.14
N ALA A 95 25.98 3.81 5.60
CA ALA A 95 25.82 4.01 4.16
C ALA A 95 27.15 4.43 3.49
N ALA A 96 27.98 5.25 4.15
CA ALA A 96 29.30 5.61 3.64
C ALA A 96 30.27 4.41 3.62
N ARG A 97 30.30 3.61 4.69
CA ARG A 97 31.11 2.38 4.77
C ARG A 97 30.66 1.36 3.73
N ARG A 98 29.35 1.12 3.60
CA ARG A 98 28.75 0.24 2.59
C ARG A 98 29.11 0.69 1.18
N ARG A 99 28.97 1.99 0.87
CA ARG A 99 29.38 2.55 -0.43
C ARG A 99 30.88 2.34 -0.71
N ARG A 100 31.74 2.44 0.30
CA ARG A 100 33.18 2.17 0.16
C ARG A 100 33.45 0.70 -0.14
N LEU A 101 32.83 -0.21 0.60
CA LEU A 101 32.96 -1.66 0.39
C LEU A 101 32.49 -2.07 -1.02
N LEU A 102 31.34 -1.59 -1.46
CA LEU A 102 30.81 -1.84 -2.82
C LEU A 102 31.70 -1.29 -3.94
N ARG A 103 32.55 -0.29 -3.66
CA ARG A 103 33.54 0.21 -4.62
C ARG A 103 34.83 -0.60 -4.64
N GLN A 104 35.29 -1.05 -3.47
CA GLN A 104 36.57 -1.74 -3.32
C GLN A 104 36.47 -3.23 -3.71
N ARG A 105 35.32 -3.85 -3.51
CA ARG A 105 35.09 -5.27 -3.78
C ARG A 105 34.35 -5.48 -5.10
N HIS A 106 35.04 -6.07 -6.07
CA HIS A 106 34.51 -6.30 -7.42
C HIS A 106 33.37 -7.31 -7.47
N ASP A 107 33.43 -8.34 -6.63
CA ASP A 107 32.38 -9.35 -6.45
C ASP A 107 31.06 -8.71 -5.97
N LEU A 108 31.12 -7.91 -4.90
CA LEU A 108 29.94 -7.22 -4.38
C LEU A 108 29.43 -6.14 -5.34
N LYS A 109 30.32 -5.48 -6.08
CA LYS A 109 29.94 -4.55 -7.14
C LYS A 109 29.16 -5.26 -8.24
N HIS A 110 29.64 -6.43 -8.66
CA HIS A 110 29.00 -7.25 -9.68
C HIS A 110 27.61 -7.70 -9.22
N GLU A 111 27.49 -8.26 -8.01
CA GLU A 111 26.19 -8.64 -7.43
C GLU A 111 25.19 -7.48 -7.40
N MET A 112 25.64 -6.28 -7.02
CA MET A 112 24.81 -5.08 -7.01
C MET A 112 24.32 -4.70 -8.41
N GLU A 113 25.19 -4.74 -9.43
CA GLU A 113 24.80 -4.43 -10.81
C GLU A 113 23.86 -5.51 -11.39
N THR A 114 24.11 -6.79 -11.12
CA THR A 114 23.22 -7.88 -11.49
C THR A 114 21.83 -7.68 -10.90
N LEU A 115 21.75 -7.36 -9.61
CA LEU A 115 20.47 -7.09 -8.95
C LEU A 115 19.78 -5.81 -9.48
N LYS A 116 20.53 -4.77 -9.89
CA LYS A 116 19.95 -3.62 -10.60
C LYS A 116 19.39 -4.02 -11.96
N SER A 117 20.12 -4.84 -12.74
CA SER A 117 19.67 -5.35 -14.03
C SER A 117 18.36 -6.12 -13.88
N ILE A 118 18.32 -7.09 -12.95
CA ILE A 118 17.11 -7.88 -12.69
C ILE A 118 15.91 -6.99 -12.34
N ARG A 119 16.10 -5.97 -11.48
CA ARG A 119 15.01 -5.03 -11.16
C ARG A 119 14.55 -4.22 -12.36
N ASN A 120 15.47 -3.80 -13.23
CA ASN A 120 15.14 -3.08 -14.45
C ASN A 120 14.37 -3.98 -15.42
N ASP A 121 14.82 -5.23 -15.59
CA ASP A 121 14.18 -6.23 -16.43
C ASP A 121 12.77 -6.56 -15.93
N MET A 122 12.60 -6.73 -14.61
CA MET A 122 11.28 -6.89 -13.98
C MET A 122 10.36 -5.71 -14.26
N ARG A 123 10.86 -4.47 -14.10
CA ARG A 123 10.09 -3.26 -14.38
C ARG A 123 9.70 -3.18 -15.86
N GLN A 124 10.63 -3.50 -16.75
CA GLN A 124 10.40 -3.47 -18.19
C GLN A 124 9.37 -4.53 -18.60
N ASN A 125 9.51 -5.75 -18.10
CA ASN A 125 8.56 -6.83 -18.33
C ASN A 125 7.14 -6.46 -17.86
N MET A 126 7.01 -5.86 -16.67
CA MET A 126 5.74 -5.35 -16.16
C MET A 126 5.12 -4.30 -17.10
N ASN A 127 5.92 -3.35 -17.59
CA ASN A 127 5.45 -2.34 -18.54
C ASN A 127 5.01 -2.96 -19.87
N ASP A 128 5.73 -3.95 -20.36
CA ASP A 128 5.42 -4.59 -21.65
C ASP A 128 4.20 -5.50 -21.54
N LEU A 129 4.02 -6.19 -20.41
CA LEU A 129 2.81 -6.92 -20.07
C LEU A 129 1.60 -5.99 -20.06
N GLU A 130 1.68 -4.85 -19.37
CA GLU A 130 0.60 -3.86 -19.32
C GLU A 130 0.26 -3.33 -20.72
N LYS A 131 1.27 -2.98 -21.52
CA LYS A 131 1.04 -2.56 -22.91
C LYS A 131 0.38 -3.67 -23.75
N ALA A 132 0.79 -4.92 -23.57
CA ALA A 132 0.21 -6.06 -24.28
C ALA A 132 -1.26 -6.27 -23.89
N TYR A 133 -1.55 -6.21 -22.59
CA TYR A 133 -2.91 -6.27 -22.04
C TYR A 133 -3.78 -5.16 -22.62
N GLN A 134 -3.33 -3.90 -22.55
CA GLN A 134 -4.08 -2.76 -23.10
C GLN A 134 -4.33 -2.88 -24.59
N ARG A 135 -3.36 -3.37 -25.37
CA ARG A 135 -3.55 -3.65 -26.80
C ARG A 135 -4.63 -4.72 -27.01
N GLY A 136 -4.56 -5.81 -26.24
CA GLY A 136 -5.57 -6.88 -26.25
C GLY A 136 -6.97 -6.33 -25.96
N CYS A 137 -7.12 -5.57 -24.88
CA CYS A 137 -8.39 -4.90 -24.55
C CYS A 137 -8.88 -4.00 -25.68
N LYS A 138 -8.03 -3.14 -26.25
CA LYS A 138 -8.42 -2.26 -27.37
C LYS A 138 -8.92 -3.07 -28.58
N THR A 139 -8.30 -4.20 -28.87
CA THR A 139 -8.74 -5.10 -29.94
C THR A 139 -10.12 -5.69 -29.60
N VAL A 140 -10.28 -6.31 -28.43
CA VAL A 140 -11.57 -6.87 -27.96
C VAL A 140 -12.68 -5.82 -28.03
N TRP A 141 -12.44 -4.60 -27.53
CA TRP A 141 -13.41 -3.51 -27.56
C TRP A 141 -13.84 -3.08 -28.98
N ARG A 142 -13.09 -3.44 -30.01
CA ARG A 142 -13.37 -3.13 -31.42
C ARG A 142 -13.93 -4.30 -32.19
N THR A 143 -13.48 -5.53 -31.90
CA THR A 143 -13.76 -6.71 -32.74
C THR A 143 -14.77 -7.65 -32.11
N ASP A 144 -14.90 -7.66 -30.78
CA ASP A 144 -15.84 -8.53 -30.09
C ASP A 144 -17.28 -8.10 -30.37
N THR A 145 -18.07 -9.03 -30.90
CA THR A 145 -19.44 -8.78 -31.37
C THR A 145 -20.37 -8.36 -30.24
N ASP A 146 -20.21 -8.95 -29.06
CA ASP A 146 -21.06 -8.68 -27.91
C ASP A 146 -20.73 -7.31 -27.33
N VAL A 147 -19.43 -7.01 -27.16
CA VAL A 147 -18.97 -5.70 -26.68
C VAL A 147 -19.44 -4.58 -27.60
N VAL A 148 -19.28 -4.74 -28.92
CA VAL A 148 -19.72 -3.74 -29.90
C VAL A 148 -21.25 -3.56 -29.85
N THR A 149 -22.00 -4.65 -29.74
CA THR A 149 -23.47 -4.63 -29.67
C THR A 149 -23.96 -3.91 -28.42
N HIS A 150 -23.41 -4.24 -27.25
CA HIS A 150 -23.74 -3.59 -26.00
C HIS A 150 -23.34 -2.11 -25.99
N LYS A 151 -22.20 -1.74 -26.59
CA LYS A 151 -21.79 -0.33 -26.73
C LYS A 151 -22.75 0.48 -27.58
N LYS A 152 -23.22 -0.08 -28.71
CA LYS A 152 -24.26 0.55 -29.54
C LYS A 152 -25.57 0.71 -28.76
N LYS A 153 -26.01 -0.33 -28.06
CA LYS A 153 -27.21 -0.30 -27.21
C LYS A 153 -27.10 0.78 -26.13
N LEU A 154 -25.96 0.85 -25.42
CA LEU A 154 -25.69 1.86 -24.40
C LEU A 154 -25.71 3.29 -24.97
N SER A 155 -25.10 3.50 -26.13
CA SER A 155 -25.13 4.81 -26.81
C SER A 155 -26.56 5.25 -27.15
N THR A 156 -27.40 4.32 -27.62
CA THR A 156 -28.80 4.60 -27.92
C THR A 156 -29.62 4.89 -26.65
N LEU A 157 -29.41 4.11 -25.59
CA LEU A 157 -30.08 4.33 -24.30
C LEU A 157 -29.72 5.70 -23.70
N ARG A 158 -28.43 6.05 -23.67
CA ARG A 158 -27.96 7.37 -23.19
C ARG A 158 -28.58 8.53 -23.95
N ARG A 159 -28.71 8.42 -25.29
CA ARG A 159 -29.39 9.46 -26.09
C ARG A 159 -30.87 9.56 -25.74
N LYS A 160 -31.55 8.43 -25.51
CA LYS A 160 -32.96 8.40 -25.14
C LYS A 160 -33.18 9.00 -23.76
N GLU A 161 -32.34 8.62 -22.80
CA GLU A 161 -32.30 9.17 -21.45
C GLU A 161 -32.12 10.68 -21.48
N LEU A 162 -31.10 11.19 -22.17
CA LEU A 162 -30.85 12.63 -22.26
C LEU A 162 -32.04 13.40 -22.83
N ARG A 163 -32.69 12.87 -23.87
CA ARG A 163 -33.88 13.48 -24.46
C ARG A 163 -35.06 13.51 -23.50
N LEU A 164 -35.32 12.40 -22.80
CA LEU A 164 -36.40 12.30 -21.82
C LEU A 164 -36.14 13.18 -20.61
N SER A 165 -34.90 13.20 -20.11
CA SER A 165 -34.47 14.05 -19.00
C SER A 165 -34.65 15.53 -19.34
N ARG A 166 -34.22 15.96 -20.54
CA ARG A 166 -34.43 17.34 -20.98
C ARG A 166 -35.92 17.66 -21.10
N LYS A 167 -36.70 16.80 -21.77
CA LYS A 167 -38.14 17.01 -21.91
C LYS A 167 -38.85 17.12 -20.54
N LEU A 168 -38.48 16.27 -19.58
CA LEU A 168 -39.02 16.32 -18.23
C LEU A 168 -38.62 17.62 -17.53
N SER A 169 -37.37 18.04 -17.67
CA SER A 169 -36.87 19.31 -17.12
C SER A 169 -37.66 20.50 -17.67
N ASP A 170 -37.82 20.60 -18.99
CA ASP A 170 -38.56 21.69 -19.64
C ASP A 170 -40.03 21.73 -19.17
N GLN A 171 -40.65 20.55 -18.99
CA GLN A 171 -42.02 20.44 -18.48
C GLN A 171 -42.14 20.86 -17.00
N LEU A 172 -41.18 20.46 -16.16
CA LEU A 172 -41.16 20.85 -14.76
C LEU A 172 -40.91 22.35 -14.61
N GLU A 173 -39.99 22.92 -15.38
CA GLU A 173 -39.71 24.36 -15.39
C GLU A 173 -40.94 25.17 -15.81
N THR A 174 -41.71 24.67 -16.79
CA THR A 174 -42.98 25.31 -17.20
C THR A 174 -44.02 25.34 -16.06
N ILE A 175 -44.02 24.34 -15.17
CA ILE A 175 -45.01 24.20 -14.08
C ILE A 175 -44.55 24.91 -12.80
N LEU A 176 -43.28 24.76 -12.44
CA LEU A 176 -42.71 25.19 -11.16
C LEU A 176 -41.97 26.53 -11.25
N GLY A 177 -41.64 26.98 -12.46
CA GLY A 177 -40.70 28.09 -12.69
C GLY A 177 -39.25 27.60 -12.83
N PRO A 178 -38.31 28.52 -13.12
CA PRO A 178 -36.89 28.18 -13.28
C PRO A 178 -36.33 27.51 -12.02
N GLU A 179 -35.44 26.55 -12.24
CA GLU A 179 -34.71 25.90 -11.15
C GLU A 179 -33.87 26.97 -10.40
N PRO A 180 -33.92 27.02 -9.06
CA PRO A 180 -33.23 28.03 -8.26
C PRO A 180 -31.70 27.93 -8.31
#